data_AF-A0A7W1PQP0-F1
#
_entry.id   AF-A0A7W1PQP0-F1
#
_cell.length_a   1.000
_cell.length_b   1.000
_cell.length_c   1.000
_cell.angle_alpha   90.00
_cell.angle_beta   90.00
_cell.angle_gamma   90.00
#
_symmetry.space_group_name_H-M   'P 1'
#
loop_
_entity.id
_entity.type
_entity.pdbx_description
1 polymer ?
#
loop_
_entity_poly.entity_id
_entity_poly.type
_entity_poly.pdbx_seq_one_letter_code
_entity_poly.pdbx_strand_id
1 'polypeptide(L)'
;MRGTMAGFLSLSLLVAPPAAGQGQECLAGVKMPEVGQWAEYEGVMNKKDRYTIRYAVVGAEERDGAPMKWLELRMVGEKPDKNMVYQVLTPGNPAEMDAAQEIVFKPGDKPAMKMPAMMMKMIRGQLKKNSVLGNVCEGVSLAG
;
A
#
# COMPACT_ATOMS: atom_id res chain seq x y z
N MET A 1 -32.44 -62.38 3.12
CA MET A 1 -32.36 -61.88 1.74
C MET A 1 -31.60 -60.56 1.74
N ARG A 2 -30.83 -60.33 0.67
CA ARG A 2 -29.84 -59.26 0.43
C ARG A 2 -30.30 -57.83 0.74
N GLY A 3 -29.34 -56.97 1.11
CA GLY A 3 -29.50 -55.52 1.12
C GLY A 3 -28.15 -54.80 1.23
N THR A 4 -27.36 -54.81 0.16
CA THR A 4 -26.14 -53.99 0.02
C THR A 4 -26.55 -52.54 -0.18
N MET A 5 -26.07 -51.60 0.66
CA MET A 5 -26.27 -50.17 0.42
C MET A 5 -24.89 -49.49 0.39
N ALA A 6 -24.44 -49.20 -0.83
CA ALA A 6 -23.23 -48.46 -1.11
C ALA A 6 -23.50 -46.96 -0.91
N GLY A 7 -22.88 -46.36 0.11
CA GLY A 7 -22.88 -44.92 0.32
C GLY A 7 -21.79 -44.27 -0.53
N PHE A 8 -22.17 -43.55 -1.57
CA PHE A 8 -21.28 -42.68 -2.33
C PHE A 8 -20.91 -41.46 -1.46
N LEU A 9 -19.64 -41.33 -1.06
CA LEU A 9 -19.10 -40.07 -0.56
C LEU A 9 -18.81 -39.15 -1.76
N SER A 10 -19.68 -38.16 -1.98
CA SER A 10 -19.43 -37.07 -2.90
C SER A 10 -18.37 -36.13 -2.30
N LEU A 11 -17.15 -36.18 -2.83
CA LEU A 11 -16.07 -35.26 -2.50
C LEU A 11 -16.31 -33.93 -3.24
N SER A 12 -16.94 -32.96 -2.57
CA SER A 12 -17.09 -31.61 -3.08
C SER A 12 -15.72 -30.92 -3.12
N LEU A 13 -15.15 -30.79 -4.32
CA LEU A 13 -14.00 -29.93 -4.60
C LEU A 13 -14.41 -28.47 -4.35
N LEU A 14 -13.99 -27.91 -3.22
CA LEU A 14 -13.97 -26.48 -2.99
C LEU A 14 -12.96 -25.86 -3.97
N VAL A 15 -13.47 -25.33 -5.07
CA VAL A 15 -12.69 -24.45 -5.95
C VAL A 15 -12.48 -23.15 -5.19
N ALA A 16 -11.31 -23.01 -4.55
CA ALA A 16 -10.88 -21.74 -4.01
C ALA A 16 -10.71 -20.74 -5.17
N PRO A 17 -11.38 -19.58 -5.14
CA PRO A 17 -11.18 -18.57 -6.17
C PRO A 17 -9.71 -18.10 -6.15
N PRO A 18 -9.13 -17.77 -7.32
CA PRO A 18 -7.75 -17.28 -7.40
C PRO A 18 -7.62 -15.98 -6.62
N ALA A 19 -6.62 -15.90 -5.73
CA ALA A 19 -6.31 -14.78 -4.84
C ALA A 19 -5.79 -13.52 -5.55
N ALA A 20 -6.24 -13.24 -6.78
CA ALA A 20 -5.78 -12.10 -7.58
C ALA A 20 -6.59 -10.80 -7.33
N GLY A 21 -7.64 -10.83 -6.50
CA GLY A 21 -8.52 -9.67 -6.22
C GLY A 21 -8.34 -9.01 -4.85
N GLN A 22 -7.70 -9.68 -3.89
CA GLN A 22 -7.72 -9.25 -2.48
C GLN A 22 -6.96 -7.94 -2.19
N GLY A 23 -6.03 -7.54 -3.06
CA GLY A 23 -5.20 -6.36 -2.86
C GLY A 23 -5.95 -5.03 -3.02
N GLN A 24 -6.92 -4.94 -3.95
CA GLN A 24 -7.68 -3.69 -4.16
C GLN A 24 -8.75 -3.48 -3.09
N GLU A 25 -9.42 -4.53 -2.63
CA GLU A 25 -10.42 -4.45 -1.56
C GLU A 25 -9.82 -4.13 -0.19
N CYS A 26 -8.60 -4.61 0.10
CA CYS A 26 -7.85 -4.27 1.32
C CYS A 26 -7.56 -2.77 1.44
N LEU A 27 -7.20 -2.11 0.33
CA LEU A 27 -6.89 -0.68 0.32
C LEU A 27 -8.13 0.20 0.15
N ALA A 28 -9.23 -0.34 -0.39
CA ALA A 28 -10.48 0.39 -0.60
C ALA A 28 -11.08 0.95 0.71
N GLY A 29 -10.80 0.32 1.86
CA GLY A 29 -11.21 0.79 3.18
C GLY A 29 -10.23 1.77 3.85
N VAL A 30 -9.02 1.94 3.31
CA VAL A 30 -7.98 2.77 3.93
C VAL A 30 -8.24 4.24 3.60
N LYS A 31 -8.89 4.92 4.54
CA LYS A 31 -9.13 6.36 4.44
C LYS A 31 -7.84 7.13 4.70
N MET A 32 -7.63 8.18 3.91
CA MET A 32 -6.66 9.21 4.24
C MET A 32 -7.06 9.91 5.54
N PRO A 33 -6.13 10.09 6.50
CA PRO A 33 -6.31 11.00 7.61
C PRO A 33 -6.69 12.41 7.15
N GLU A 34 -7.28 13.18 8.05
CA GLU A 34 -7.42 14.62 7.85
C GLU A 34 -6.04 15.30 7.82
N VAL A 35 -5.98 16.51 7.27
CA VAL A 35 -4.74 17.29 7.24
C VAL A 35 -4.26 17.53 8.68
N GLY A 36 -2.98 17.26 8.96
CA GLY A 36 -2.38 17.31 10.29
C GLY A 36 -2.53 16.02 11.10
N GLN A 37 -3.35 15.07 10.65
CA GLN A 37 -3.54 13.78 11.30
C GLN A 37 -2.64 12.69 10.72
N TRP A 38 -2.39 11.67 11.52
CA TRP A 38 -1.53 10.55 11.16
C TRP A 38 -1.96 9.25 11.84
N ALA A 39 -1.53 8.14 11.27
CA ALA A 39 -1.57 6.81 11.87
C ALA A 39 -0.16 6.21 11.85
N GLU A 40 0.17 5.39 12.85
CA GLU A 40 1.46 4.71 12.95
C GLU A 40 1.24 3.23 13.19
N TYR A 41 2.11 2.43 12.57
CA TYR A 41 2.03 0.98 12.56
C TYR A 41 3.42 0.41 12.76
N GLU A 42 3.53 -0.63 13.57
CA GLU A 42 4.73 -1.46 13.61
C GLU A 42 4.58 -2.64 12.66
N GLY A 43 5.67 -3.06 12.03
CA GLY A 43 5.66 -4.26 11.20
C GLY A 43 7.05 -4.87 11.04
N VAL A 44 7.10 -5.98 10.30
CA VAL A 44 8.32 -6.73 10.06
C VAL A 44 8.49 -6.97 8.55
N MET A 45 9.59 -6.51 7.98
CA MET A 45 9.94 -6.69 6.56
C MET A 45 10.90 -7.85 6.43
N ASN A 46 10.79 -8.62 5.36
CA ASN A 46 11.69 -9.75 5.07
C ASN A 46 11.82 -10.74 6.25
N LYS A 47 10.75 -10.89 7.04
CA LYS A 47 10.66 -11.77 8.23
C LYS A 47 11.62 -11.45 9.38
N LYS A 48 12.39 -10.36 9.31
CA LYS A 48 13.43 -10.07 10.32
C LYS A 48 13.56 -8.60 10.67
N ASP A 49 13.37 -7.70 9.71
CA ASP A 49 13.61 -6.27 9.92
C ASP A 49 12.36 -5.60 10.52
N ARG A 50 12.41 -5.22 11.79
CA ARG A 50 11.34 -4.42 12.40
C ARG A 50 11.35 -3.00 11.85
N TYR A 51 10.16 -2.46 11.62
CA TYR A 51 9.97 -1.09 11.19
C TYR A 51 8.76 -0.45 11.88
N THR A 52 8.81 0.86 12.00
CA THR A 52 7.67 1.73 12.30
C THR A 52 7.33 2.51 11.03
N ILE A 53 6.09 2.37 10.56
CA ILE A 53 5.53 3.12 9.44
C ILE A 53 4.57 4.16 10.00
N ARG A 54 4.82 5.43 9.73
CA ARG A 54 3.88 6.52 9.96
C ARG A 54 3.32 7.01 8.63
N TYR A 55 1.99 7.11 8.56
CA TYR A 55 1.22 7.59 7.43
C TYR A 55 0.47 8.86 7.83
N ALA A 56 0.76 10.00 7.20
CA ALA A 56 0.26 11.31 7.62
C ALA A 56 -0.16 12.18 6.44
N VAL A 57 -1.23 12.96 6.57
CA VAL A 57 -1.51 14.04 5.60
C VAL A 57 -0.91 15.32 6.17
N VAL A 58 0.18 15.80 5.59
CA VAL A 58 0.97 16.92 6.13
C VAL A 58 0.62 18.28 5.52
N GLY A 59 -0.16 18.28 4.45
CA GLY A 59 -0.60 19.51 3.80
C GLY A 59 -1.63 19.26 2.71
N ALA A 60 -2.18 20.35 2.19
CA ALA A 60 -3.08 20.34 1.04
C ALA A 60 -2.81 21.60 0.20
N GLU A 61 -3.04 21.48 -1.10
CA GLU A 61 -2.88 22.58 -2.05
C GLU A 61 -3.78 22.38 -3.27
N GLU A 62 -3.95 23.41 -4.09
CA GLU A 62 -4.60 23.30 -5.38
C GLU A 62 -3.55 23.19 -6.48
N ARG A 63 -3.75 22.28 -7.43
CA ARG A 63 -2.91 22.15 -8.63
C ARG A 63 -3.78 21.92 -9.84
N ASP A 64 -3.63 22.78 -10.85
CA ASP A 64 -4.37 22.70 -12.12
C ASP A 64 -5.90 22.63 -11.91
N GLY A 65 -6.42 23.37 -10.94
CA GLY A 65 -7.86 23.39 -10.62
C GLY A 65 -8.36 22.20 -9.80
N ALA A 66 -7.48 21.30 -9.35
CA ALA A 66 -7.84 20.13 -8.55
C ALA A 66 -7.25 20.22 -7.13
N PRO A 67 -8.03 19.87 -6.10
CA PRO A 67 -7.52 19.77 -4.74
C PRO A 67 -6.56 18.59 -4.63
N MET A 68 -5.42 18.82 -4.00
CA MET A 68 -4.36 17.85 -3.78
C MET A 68 -4.01 17.78 -2.30
N LYS A 69 -3.51 16.63 -1.87
CA LYS A 69 -2.99 16.41 -0.52
C LYS A 69 -1.53 15.98 -0.59
N TRP A 70 -0.73 16.51 0.33
CA TRP A 70 0.62 16.04 0.61
C TRP A 70 0.54 14.90 1.61
N LEU A 71 0.71 13.70 1.10
CA LEU A 71 0.81 12.49 1.88
C LEU A 71 2.27 12.23 2.26
N GLU A 72 2.56 12.08 3.55
CA GLU A 72 3.86 11.63 4.04
C GLU A 72 3.80 10.17 4.51
N LEU A 73 4.73 9.36 4.01
CA LEU A 73 5.05 8.04 4.52
C LEU A 73 6.45 8.06 5.11
N ARG A 74 6.55 7.91 6.43
CA ARG A 74 7.83 7.81 7.13
C ARG A 74 8.04 6.37 7.59
N MET A 75 9.15 5.79 7.18
CA MET A 75 9.59 4.46 7.57
C MET A 75 10.85 4.57 8.40
N VAL A 76 10.80 4.05 9.62
CA VAL A 76 11.94 3.99 10.54
C VAL A 76 12.24 2.53 10.83
N GLY A 77 13.42 2.07 10.48
CA GLY A 77 13.88 0.72 10.77
C GLY A 77 14.86 0.69 11.95
N GLU A 78 15.29 -0.51 12.33
CA GLU A 78 16.34 -0.69 13.36
C GLU A 78 17.69 -0.06 12.95
N LYS A 79 17.95 0.05 11.64
CA LYS A 79 19.16 0.68 11.10
C LYS A 79 18.82 2.01 10.43
N PRO A 80 19.51 3.13 10.79
CA PRO A 80 19.20 4.45 10.26
C PRO A 80 19.31 4.58 8.73
N ASP A 81 20.20 3.80 8.10
CA ASP A 81 20.38 3.77 6.63
C ASP A 81 19.18 3.17 5.88
N LYS A 82 18.30 2.45 6.59
CA LYS A 82 17.02 1.95 6.09
C LYS A 82 15.86 2.92 6.29
N ASN A 83 16.08 4.04 7.00
CA ASN A 83 15.03 5.03 7.18
C ASN A 83 14.71 5.71 5.84
N MET A 84 13.44 6.01 5.65
CA MET A 84 12.98 6.64 4.42
C MET A 84 11.79 7.53 4.73
N VAL A 85 11.75 8.71 4.11
CA VAL A 85 10.53 9.54 4.06
C VAL A 85 10.14 9.71 2.61
N TYR A 86 8.88 9.46 2.29
CA TYR A 86 8.26 9.84 1.04
C TYR A 86 7.22 10.91 1.31
N GLN A 87 7.21 11.96 0.50
CA GLN A 87 6.08 12.86 0.38
C GLN A 87 5.52 12.76 -1.03
N VAL A 88 4.22 12.51 -1.13
CA VAL A 88 3.50 12.29 -2.38
C VAL A 88 2.39 13.32 -2.47
N LEU A 89 2.39 14.07 -3.57
CA LEU A 89 1.27 14.93 -3.92
C LEU A 89 0.29 14.15 -4.78
N THR A 90 -0.94 14.00 -4.30
CA THR A 90 -1.96 13.18 -4.96
C THR A 90 -3.35 13.76 -4.69
N PRO A 91 -4.31 13.58 -5.62
CA PRO A 91 -5.71 13.95 -5.38
C PRO A 91 -6.38 13.08 -4.30
N GLY A 92 -5.80 11.93 -3.93
CA GLY A 92 -6.48 11.01 -3.03
C GLY A 92 -5.62 9.90 -2.40
N ASN A 93 -6.34 8.87 -1.95
CA ASN A 93 -5.90 7.88 -0.95
C ASN A 93 -4.71 6.99 -1.43
N PRO A 94 -4.13 6.14 -0.56
CA PRO A 94 -3.00 5.27 -0.92
C PRO A 94 -3.21 4.36 -2.14
N ALA A 95 -4.45 4.04 -2.51
CA ALA A 95 -4.76 3.22 -3.67
C ALA A 95 -4.61 4.00 -5.00
N GLU A 96 -4.57 5.33 -4.96
CA GLU A 96 -4.55 6.22 -6.13
C GLU A 96 -3.14 6.78 -6.40
N MET A 97 -2.09 6.05 -5.98
CA MET A 97 -0.71 6.49 -6.16
C MET A 97 -0.29 6.64 -7.63
N ASP A 98 -1.01 6.04 -8.58
CA ASP A 98 -0.77 6.25 -10.02
C ASP A 98 -1.18 7.67 -10.48
N ALA A 99 -2.06 8.33 -9.72
CA ALA A 99 -2.44 9.73 -9.90
C ALA A 99 -1.48 10.72 -9.20
N ALA A 100 -0.43 10.22 -8.52
CA ALA A 100 0.57 11.06 -7.87
C ALA A 100 1.19 12.02 -8.89
N GLN A 101 1.14 13.32 -8.61
CA GLN A 101 1.70 14.37 -9.45
C GLN A 101 3.18 14.60 -9.15
N GLU A 102 3.57 14.44 -7.90
CA GLU A 102 4.92 14.69 -7.41
C GLU A 102 5.28 13.71 -6.31
N ILE A 103 6.55 13.31 -6.27
CA ILE A 103 7.12 12.54 -5.19
C ILE A 103 8.44 13.20 -4.78
N VAL A 104 8.59 13.48 -3.50
CA VAL A 104 9.85 13.85 -2.84
C VAL A 104 10.24 12.71 -1.93
N PHE A 105 11.51 12.31 -1.94
CA PHE A 105 11.99 11.23 -1.09
C PHE A 105 13.28 11.61 -0.37
N LYS A 106 13.43 11.12 0.86
CA LYS A 106 14.58 11.37 1.72
C LYS A 106 15.09 10.04 2.30
N PRO A 107 16.16 9.47 1.74
CA PRO A 107 16.79 8.25 2.26
C PRO A 107 17.73 8.56 3.43
N GLY A 108 17.42 8.05 4.62
CA GLY A 108 18.19 8.27 5.84
C GLY A 108 18.47 9.75 6.10
N ASP A 109 19.75 10.06 6.30
CA ASP A 109 20.23 11.44 6.55
C ASP A 109 20.61 12.20 5.27
N LYS A 110 20.38 11.63 4.09
CA LYS A 110 20.63 12.32 2.82
C LYS A 110 19.61 13.46 2.63
N PRO A 111 19.93 14.47 1.81
CA PRO A 111 18.97 15.51 1.44
C PRO A 111 17.72 14.92 0.79
N ALA A 112 16.58 15.58 1.00
CA ALA A 112 15.37 15.26 0.28
C ALA A 112 15.54 15.59 -1.21
N MET A 113 15.07 14.72 -2.08
CA MET A 113 15.20 14.85 -3.53
C MET A 113 13.83 14.69 -4.17
N LYS A 114 13.53 15.60 -5.11
CA LYS A 114 12.35 15.47 -5.97
C LYS A 114 12.61 14.40 -7.02
N MET A 115 11.63 13.54 -7.24
CA MET A 115 11.71 12.50 -8.24
C MET A 115 11.72 13.11 -9.65
N PRO A 116 12.72 12.79 -10.49
CA PRO A 116 12.77 13.33 -11.85
C PRO A 116 11.57 12.90 -12.69
N ALA A 117 11.11 13.76 -13.60
CA ALA A 117 9.93 13.50 -14.44
C ALA A 117 10.02 12.19 -15.24
N MET A 118 11.22 11.85 -15.75
CA MET A 118 11.47 10.60 -16.46
C MET A 118 11.21 9.38 -15.55
N MET A 119 11.67 9.43 -14.30
CA MET A 119 11.49 8.37 -13.32
C MET A 119 10.01 8.27 -12.88
N MET A 120 9.33 9.41 -12.68
CA MET A 120 7.89 9.44 -12.42
C MET A 120 7.08 8.75 -13.53
N LYS A 121 7.41 8.99 -14.81
CA LYS A 121 6.74 8.35 -15.95
C LYS A 121 6.89 6.82 -15.93
N MET A 122 8.10 6.34 -15.60
CA MET A 122 8.38 4.90 -15.49
C MET A 122 7.61 4.27 -14.33
N ILE A 123 7.63 4.89 -13.15
CA ILE A 123 6.95 4.38 -11.94
C ILE A 123 5.43 4.40 -12.10
N ARG A 124 4.83 5.43 -12.69
CA ARG A 124 3.38 5.42 -13.00
C ARG A 124 3.00 4.24 -13.89
N GLY A 125 3.83 3.92 -14.88
CA GLY A 125 3.63 2.74 -15.73
C GLY A 125 3.70 1.42 -14.97
N GLN A 126 4.48 1.35 -13.88
CA GLN A 126 4.54 0.19 -12.98
C GLN A 126 3.38 0.17 -12.00
N LEU A 127 3.03 1.30 -11.39
CA LEU A 127 1.90 1.47 -10.45
C LEU A 127 0.55 1.10 -11.07
N LYS A 128 0.35 1.46 -12.35
CA LYS A 128 -0.84 1.06 -13.11
C LYS A 128 -0.92 -0.43 -13.38
N LYS A 129 0.23 -1.12 -13.43
CA LYS A 129 0.31 -2.56 -13.68
C LYS A 129 0.22 -3.37 -12.39
N ASN A 130 0.87 -2.87 -11.32
CA ASN A 130 0.92 -3.43 -9.98
C ASN A 130 0.84 -2.26 -8.98
N SER A 131 -0.23 -2.15 -8.21
CA SER A 131 -0.30 -1.15 -7.13
C SER A 131 0.88 -1.38 -6.17
N VAL A 132 1.66 -0.34 -5.87
CA VAL A 132 2.81 -0.43 -4.93
C VAL A 132 2.36 -0.88 -3.53
N LEU A 133 1.10 -0.69 -3.19
CA LEU A 133 0.49 -1.18 -1.96
C LEU A 133 -0.31 -2.48 -2.16
N GLY A 134 -0.46 -2.97 -3.39
CA GLY A 134 -1.10 -4.25 -3.68
C GLY A 134 -0.40 -5.42 -2.97
N ASN A 135 0.94 -5.35 -2.87
CA ASN A 135 1.74 -6.34 -2.14
C ASN A 135 1.77 -6.09 -0.62
N VAL A 136 1.43 -4.89 -0.14
CA VAL A 136 1.30 -4.61 1.30
C VAL A 136 0.10 -5.36 1.89
N CYS A 137 -0.90 -5.66 1.06
CA CYS A 137 -2.05 -6.48 1.43
C CYS A 137 -1.83 -7.98 1.19
N GLU A 138 -0.69 -8.39 0.64
CA GLU A 138 -0.38 -9.80 0.39
C GLU A 138 0.00 -10.50 1.70
N GLY A 139 -0.89 -11.35 2.21
CA GLY A 139 -0.69 -12.03 3.50
C GLY A 139 -1.16 -11.27 4.73
N VAL A 140 -1.86 -10.14 4.57
CA VAL A 140 -2.47 -9.40 5.69
C VAL A 140 -3.95 -9.75 5.79
N SER A 141 -4.36 -10.43 6.88
CA SER A 141 -5.77 -10.52 7.25
C SER A 141 -6.14 -9.27 8.04
N LEU A 142 -7.06 -8.45 7.52
CA LEU A 142 -7.65 -7.39 8.32
C LEU A 142 -8.45 -8.05 9.44
N ALA A 143 -8.07 -7.80 10.69
CA ALA A 143 -8.88 -8.19 11.83
C ALA A 143 -10.15 -7.35 11.79
N GLY A 144 -11.26 -8.00 11.45
CA GLY A 144 -12.61 -7.43 11.54
C GLY A 144 -13.06 -7.28 12.99
#